data_AF-A0A814XVE4-F1
#
_entry.id   AF-A0A814XVE4-F1
#
_cell.length_a   1.000
_cell.length_b   1.000
_cell.length_c   1.000
_cell.angle_alpha   90.00
_cell.angle_beta   90.00
_cell.angle_gamma   90.00
#
_symmetry.space_group_name_H-M   'P 1'
#
loop_
_entity.id
_entity.type
_entity.pdbx_description
1 polymer ?
#
loop_
_entity_poly.entity_id
_entity_poly.type
_entity_poly.pdbx_seq_one_letter_code
_entity_poly.pdbx_strand_id
1 'polypeptide(L)'
;MIDYGSDTNGRIVYIKIECNHIPIVLVNVYAPAQITERCSFFKELFLYIPSTKWIIIGGDFNCTPNNEQDRSKLGAQTDNLSHRILLKEVINPLLLTEIFRRKQPRKIIYSYHASAGNYHSRIDLVFGSDIIYKNTHDIRYVPVGISDHDALVLSINIPPLTDKNMHRRWICNPNVIKRKSFLEKFHRVWNIIINTADLNTTE
;
A
#
# COMPACT_ATOMS: atom_id res chain seq x y z
N MET A 1 -4.25 22.54 6.63
CA MET A 1 -4.23 22.77 5.17
C MET A 1 -4.47 21.44 4.50
N ILE A 2 -5.45 21.36 3.58
CA ILE A 2 -5.68 20.16 2.78
C ILE A 2 -4.87 20.30 1.51
N ASP A 3 -4.05 19.31 1.20
CA ASP A 3 -3.26 19.20 -0.04
C ASP A 3 -3.65 17.88 -0.71
N TYR A 4 -3.70 17.83 -2.04
CA TYR A 4 -4.22 16.67 -2.77
C TYR A 4 -3.54 16.53 -4.13
N GLY A 5 -3.61 15.33 -4.69
CA GLY A 5 -3.16 15.04 -6.04
C GLY A 5 -3.78 13.76 -6.57
N SER A 6 -3.72 13.57 -7.88
CA SER A 6 -4.24 12.38 -8.55
C SER A 6 -3.37 12.00 -9.73
N ASP A 7 -3.50 10.76 -10.20
CA ASP A 7 -3.00 10.39 -11.51
C ASP A 7 -3.90 10.98 -12.63
N THR A 8 -3.46 10.82 -13.87
CA THR A 8 -4.21 11.26 -15.05
C THR A 8 -5.32 10.29 -15.45
N ASN A 9 -5.25 9.03 -15.02
CA ASN A 9 -6.19 7.98 -15.40
C ASN A 9 -7.35 7.80 -14.40
N GLY A 10 -7.38 8.58 -13.32
CA GLY A 10 -8.43 8.53 -12.31
C GLY A 10 -8.39 7.28 -11.43
N ARG A 11 -7.24 6.64 -11.30
CA ARG A 11 -7.03 5.39 -10.55
C ARG A 11 -6.25 5.60 -9.26
N ILE A 12 -5.64 6.76 -9.05
CA ILE A 12 -4.95 7.13 -7.83
C ILE A 12 -5.43 8.53 -7.43
N VAL A 13 -5.84 8.68 -6.18
CA VAL A 13 -6.00 9.99 -5.56
C VAL A 13 -5.37 9.93 -4.18
N TYR A 14 -4.62 10.95 -3.81
CA TYR A 14 -4.21 11.16 -2.44
C TYR A 14 -4.77 12.46 -1.90
N ILE A 15 -5.08 12.44 -0.61
CA ILE A 15 -5.35 13.63 0.18
C ILE A 15 -4.43 13.64 1.39
N LYS A 16 -3.89 14.81 1.67
CA LYS A 16 -3.14 15.12 2.88
C LYS A 16 -4.01 15.98 3.76
N ILE A 17 -4.34 15.44 4.91
CA ILE A 17 -5.15 16.10 5.92
C ILE A 17 -4.31 16.35 7.17
N GLU A 18 -4.80 17.22 8.04
CA GLU A 18 -4.25 17.40 9.37
C GLU A 18 -5.33 17.05 10.39
N CYS A 19 -5.04 16.12 11.29
CA CYS A 19 -5.91 15.79 12.40
C CYS A 19 -5.05 15.84 13.67
N ASN A 20 -5.49 16.57 14.70
CA ASN A 20 -4.75 16.68 15.96
C ASN A 20 -3.29 17.14 15.77
N HIS A 21 -3.07 18.04 14.81
CA HIS A 21 -1.76 18.54 14.35
C HIS A 21 -0.85 17.48 13.71
N ILE A 22 -1.35 16.28 13.46
CA ILE A 22 -0.66 15.21 12.76
C ILE A 22 -0.99 15.28 11.27
N PRO A 23 0.01 15.45 10.38
CA PRO A 23 -0.21 15.34 8.94
C PRO A 23 -0.40 13.87 8.56
N ILE A 24 -1.56 13.55 7.99
CA ILE A 24 -1.95 12.20 7.57
C ILE A 24 -2.15 12.21 6.06
N VAL A 25 -1.63 11.20 5.37
CA VAL A 25 -1.83 10.97 3.95
C VAL A 25 -2.75 9.76 3.77
N LEU A 26 -3.84 9.98 3.06
CA LEU A 26 -4.78 8.94 2.64
C LEU A 26 -4.66 8.80 1.12
N VAL A 27 -4.33 7.61 0.66
CA VAL A 27 -4.24 7.27 -0.77
C VAL A 27 -5.33 6.28 -1.08
N ASN A 28 -6.18 6.60 -2.05
CA ASN A 28 -7.16 5.69 -2.62
C ASN A 28 -6.66 5.16 -3.97
N VAL A 29 -6.76 3.85 -4.18
CA VAL A 29 -6.35 3.19 -5.42
C VAL A 29 -7.50 2.41 -6.05
N TYR A 30 -7.55 2.43 -7.38
CA TYR A 30 -8.39 1.55 -8.19
C TYR A 30 -7.55 0.89 -9.28
N ALA A 31 -6.88 -0.21 -8.91
CA ALA A 31 -5.96 -0.89 -9.80
C ALA A 31 -6.71 -1.54 -10.99
N PRO A 32 -6.12 -1.57 -12.20
CA PRO A 32 -6.72 -2.25 -13.34
C PRO A 32 -7.01 -3.74 -13.10
N ALA A 33 -8.14 -4.23 -13.64
CA ALA A 33 -8.45 -5.66 -13.65
C ALA A 33 -7.52 -6.43 -14.60
N GLN A 34 -7.17 -5.81 -15.74
CA GLN A 34 -6.25 -6.36 -16.71
C GLN A 34 -4.82 -6.42 -16.16
N ILE A 35 -4.21 -7.60 -16.26
CA ILE A 35 -2.93 -7.94 -15.64
C ILE A 35 -1.78 -7.02 -16.07
N THR A 36 -1.63 -6.83 -17.37
CA THR A 36 -0.54 -6.04 -17.94
C THR A 36 -0.60 -4.58 -17.49
N GLU A 37 -1.81 -4.01 -17.46
CA GLU A 37 -2.05 -2.65 -16.98
C GLU A 37 -1.83 -2.55 -15.47
N ARG A 38 -2.27 -3.55 -14.70
CA ARG A 38 -2.06 -3.60 -13.24
C ARG A 38 -0.58 -3.62 -12.87
N CYS A 39 0.25 -4.33 -13.64
CA CYS A 39 1.69 -4.35 -13.41
C CYS A 39 2.32 -2.97 -13.61
N SER A 40 1.99 -2.28 -14.69
CA SER A 40 2.46 -0.91 -14.93
C SER A 40 1.96 0.05 -13.85
N PHE A 41 0.69 -0.07 -13.47
CA PHE A 41 0.07 0.72 -12.41
C PHE A 41 0.83 0.60 -11.08
N PHE A 42 1.13 -0.62 -10.62
CA PHE A 42 1.86 -0.80 -9.36
C PHE A 42 3.29 -0.25 -9.43
N LYS A 43 3.97 -0.37 -10.58
CA LYS A 43 5.29 0.25 -10.77
C LYS A 43 5.24 1.77 -10.66
N GLU A 44 4.16 2.42 -11.03
CA GLU A 44 4.04 3.89 -10.97
C GLU A 44 3.51 4.39 -9.63
N LEU A 45 2.83 3.53 -8.85
CA LEU A 45 2.15 3.91 -7.61
C LEU A 45 3.06 4.69 -6.64
N PHE A 46 4.33 4.31 -6.50
CA PHE A 46 5.26 4.98 -5.59
C PHE A 46 5.53 6.46 -5.96
N LEU A 47 5.36 6.83 -7.22
CA LEU A 47 5.56 8.21 -7.70
C LEU A 47 4.51 9.17 -7.14
N TYR A 48 3.34 8.65 -6.78
CA TYR A 48 2.20 9.42 -6.30
C TYR A 48 2.06 9.43 -4.78
N ILE A 49 3.01 8.83 -4.05
CA ILE A 49 2.91 8.63 -2.60
C ILE A 49 3.75 9.69 -1.86
N PRO A 50 3.13 10.68 -1.20
CA PRO A 50 3.86 11.63 -0.39
C PRO A 50 4.54 10.96 0.81
N SER A 51 5.76 11.38 1.12
CA SER A 51 6.48 10.89 2.30
C SER A 51 5.85 11.41 3.59
N THR A 52 5.28 10.51 4.39
CA THR A 52 4.84 10.79 5.76
C THR A 52 4.91 9.54 6.64
N LYS A 53 4.94 9.75 7.96
CA LYS A 53 4.86 8.65 8.94
C LYS A 53 3.43 8.12 9.13
N TRP A 54 2.43 8.95 8.87
CA TRP A 54 1.01 8.60 9.00
C TRP A 54 0.41 8.46 7.61
N ILE A 55 0.54 7.28 7.02
CA ILE A 55 0.06 7.01 5.67
C ILE A 55 -0.81 5.76 5.64
N ILE A 56 -1.90 5.87 4.91
CA ILE A 56 -2.86 4.80 4.62
C ILE A 56 -3.01 4.74 3.10
N ILE A 57 -2.91 3.54 2.53
CA ILE A 57 -3.20 3.26 1.12
C ILE A 57 -4.29 2.20 1.12
N GLY A 58 -5.46 2.52 0.59
CA GLY A 58 -6.58 1.58 0.51
C GLY A 58 -7.32 1.67 -0.82
N GLY A 59 -8.18 0.70 -1.07
CA GLY A 59 -9.01 0.65 -2.27
C GLY A 59 -9.04 -0.75 -2.88
N ASP A 60 -9.49 -0.83 -4.13
CA ASP A 60 -9.53 -2.08 -4.89
C ASP A 60 -8.20 -2.28 -5.64
N PHE A 61 -7.46 -3.30 -5.24
CA PHE A 61 -6.18 -3.65 -5.81
C PHE A 61 -6.30 -4.61 -6.99
N ASN A 62 -7.50 -5.15 -7.28
CA ASN A 62 -7.73 -6.20 -8.26
C ASN A 62 -6.72 -7.38 -8.14
N CYS A 63 -6.16 -7.58 -6.95
CA CYS A 63 -5.05 -8.47 -6.69
C CYS A 63 -5.16 -9.02 -5.26
N THR A 64 -4.88 -10.32 -5.12
CA THR A 64 -4.97 -11.02 -3.83
C THR A 64 -3.59 -11.23 -3.20
N PRO A 65 -3.32 -10.83 -1.94
CA PRO A 65 -2.04 -11.08 -1.28
C PRO A 65 -1.74 -12.57 -1.05
N ASN A 66 -2.74 -13.38 -0.72
CA ASN A 66 -2.62 -14.83 -0.48
C ASN A 66 -3.79 -15.61 -1.10
N ASN A 67 -3.52 -16.56 -2.02
CA ASN A 67 -4.59 -17.25 -2.77
C ASN A 67 -5.37 -18.22 -1.87
N GLU A 68 -4.70 -18.83 -0.91
CA GLU A 68 -5.28 -19.86 -0.04
C GLU A 68 -6.30 -19.24 0.92
N GLN A 69 -6.06 -18.01 1.37
CA GLN A 69 -6.91 -17.32 2.35
C GLN A 69 -7.82 -16.26 1.73
N ASP A 70 -7.47 -15.73 0.55
CA ASP A 70 -8.13 -14.59 -0.08
C ASP A 70 -8.93 -14.97 -1.33
N ARG A 71 -9.10 -16.27 -1.62
CA ARG A 71 -9.99 -16.78 -2.70
C ARG A 71 -10.81 -17.97 -2.22
N SER A 72 -12.04 -18.10 -2.74
CA SER A 72 -12.93 -19.23 -2.42
C SER A 72 -12.68 -20.48 -3.28
N LYS A 73 -12.09 -20.31 -4.47
CA LYS A 73 -11.73 -21.41 -5.38
C LYS A 73 -10.29 -21.25 -5.84
N LEU A 74 -9.50 -22.30 -5.64
CA LEU A 74 -8.16 -22.45 -6.19
C LEU A 74 -8.29 -22.99 -7.63
N GLY A 75 -8.65 -22.12 -8.57
CA GLY A 75 -8.80 -22.54 -9.96
C GLY A 75 -9.70 -21.61 -10.74
N ALA A 76 -9.27 -21.30 -11.97
CA ALA A 76 -9.78 -20.28 -12.88
C ALA A 76 -9.33 -18.84 -12.54
N GLN A 77 -8.30 -18.39 -13.26
CA GLN A 77 -7.89 -16.99 -13.47
C GLN A 77 -6.87 -16.33 -12.51
N THR A 78 -5.58 -16.48 -12.90
CA THR A 78 -4.66 -15.38 -13.27
C THR A 78 -4.34 -14.23 -12.30
N ASP A 79 -4.15 -14.50 -11.00
CA ASP A 79 -3.08 -13.78 -10.29
C ASP A 79 -1.85 -14.68 -10.27
N ASN A 80 -0.97 -14.46 -11.24
CA ASN A 80 0.33 -15.10 -11.26
C ASN A 80 1.09 -14.74 -9.98
N LEU A 81 1.91 -15.67 -9.48
CA LEU A 81 2.80 -15.45 -8.34
C LEU A 81 3.57 -14.12 -8.45
N SER A 82 3.91 -13.72 -9.68
CA SER A 82 4.55 -12.47 -10.05
C SER A 82 3.80 -11.21 -9.59
N HIS A 83 2.47 -11.15 -9.60
CA HIS A 83 1.73 -9.93 -9.19
C HIS A 83 1.77 -9.71 -7.69
N ARG A 84 1.81 -10.79 -6.92
CA ARG A 84 1.95 -10.74 -5.46
C ARG A 84 3.33 -10.27 -5.07
N ILE A 85 4.33 -10.77 -5.80
CA ILE A 85 5.70 -10.32 -5.67
C ILE A 85 5.76 -8.83 -5.99
N LEU A 86 5.18 -8.39 -7.12
CA LEU A 86 5.15 -6.98 -7.49
C LEU A 86 4.44 -6.09 -6.46
N LEU A 87 3.26 -6.51 -5.97
CA LEU A 87 2.56 -5.77 -4.92
C LEU A 87 3.43 -5.65 -3.66
N LYS A 88 4.11 -6.73 -3.26
CA LYS A 88 5.07 -6.69 -2.15
C LYS A 88 6.26 -5.80 -2.46
N GLU A 89 6.81 -5.83 -3.66
CA GLU A 89 7.95 -5.00 -4.08
C GLU A 89 7.60 -3.51 -4.07
N VAL A 90 6.35 -3.13 -4.29
CA VAL A 90 5.90 -1.74 -4.24
C VAL A 90 5.58 -1.31 -2.81
N ILE A 91 5.00 -2.19 -2.00
CA ILE A 91 4.59 -1.90 -0.63
C ILE A 91 5.77 -1.96 0.36
N ASN A 92 6.71 -2.90 0.19
CA ASN A 92 7.82 -3.10 1.13
C ASN A 92 8.75 -1.87 1.26
N PRO A 93 9.17 -1.19 0.17
CA PRO A 93 10.00 0.02 0.27
C PRO A 93 9.33 1.16 1.04
N LEU A 94 8.00 1.18 1.05
CA LEU A 94 7.20 2.17 1.78
C LEU A 94 7.06 1.85 3.27
N LEU A 95 7.58 0.69 3.71
CA LEU A 95 7.47 0.18 5.08
C LEU A 95 6.00 0.09 5.55
N LEU A 96 5.10 -0.22 4.62
CA LEU A 96 3.68 -0.41 4.90
C LEU A 96 3.37 -1.89 5.07
N THR A 97 2.35 -2.17 5.88
CA THR A 97 1.86 -3.52 6.12
C THR A 97 0.38 -3.60 5.79
N GLU A 98 -0.09 -4.76 5.34
CA GLU A 98 -1.51 -5.02 5.13
C GLU A 98 -2.19 -5.16 6.51
N ILE A 99 -2.99 -4.16 6.88
CA ILE A 99 -3.49 -3.99 8.25
C ILE A 99 -4.46 -5.11 8.62
N PHE A 100 -5.34 -5.51 7.69
CA PHE A 100 -6.34 -6.53 7.94
C PHE A 100 -5.70 -7.87 8.25
N ARG A 101 -4.83 -8.38 7.37
CA ARG A 101 -4.16 -9.67 7.61
C ARG A 101 -3.24 -9.63 8.83
N ARG A 102 -2.61 -8.49 9.15
CA ARG A 102 -1.81 -8.37 10.38
C ARG A 102 -2.68 -8.43 11.65
N LYS A 103 -3.88 -7.85 11.65
CA LYS A 103 -4.83 -7.90 12.79
C LYS A 103 -5.61 -9.22 12.87
N GLN A 104 -5.92 -9.84 11.73
CA GLN A 104 -6.75 -11.05 11.63
C GLN A 104 -6.07 -12.13 10.76
N PRO A 105 -4.92 -12.71 11.18
CA PRO A 105 -4.06 -13.55 10.32
C PRO A 105 -4.75 -14.77 9.73
N ARG A 106 -5.68 -15.37 10.48
CA ARG A 106 -6.35 -16.63 10.10
C ARG A 106 -7.77 -16.44 9.58
N LYS A 107 -8.30 -15.23 9.60
CA LYS A 107 -9.69 -15.02 9.19
C LYS A 107 -9.80 -15.16 7.68
N ILE A 108 -10.75 -15.97 7.24
CA ILE A 108 -11.14 -16.09 5.83
C ILE A 108 -12.35 -15.18 5.65
N ILE A 109 -12.21 -14.21 4.75
CA ILE A 109 -13.25 -13.26 4.39
C ILE A 109 -12.95 -12.80 2.96
N TYR A 110 -14.00 -12.39 2.25
CA TYR A 110 -13.91 -11.90 0.89
C TYR A 110 -14.47 -10.48 0.83
N SER A 111 -14.09 -9.76 -0.21
CA SER A 111 -14.59 -8.42 -0.46
C SER A 111 -15.29 -8.30 -1.80
N TYR A 112 -14.94 -9.12 -2.78
CA TYR A 112 -15.58 -9.18 -4.09
C TYR A 112 -16.35 -10.48 -4.27
N HIS A 113 -17.55 -10.38 -4.84
CA HIS A 113 -18.48 -11.47 -5.05
C HIS A 113 -18.95 -11.53 -6.52
N ALA A 114 -18.40 -12.47 -7.29
CA ALA A 114 -18.78 -12.61 -8.68
C ALA A 114 -20.26 -13.00 -8.85
N SER A 115 -20.98 -12.29 -9.72
CA SER A 115 -22.41 -12.53 -9.96
C SER A 115 -22.71 -13.88 -10.63
N ALA A 116 -21.80 -14.37 -11.48
CA ALA A 116 -22.04 -15.51 -12.37
C ALA A 116 -21.40 -16.85 -11.92
N GLY A 117 -20.71 -16.87 -10.79
CA GLY A 117 -20.10 -18.09 -10.27
C GLY A 117 -19.77 -17.93 -8.80
N ASN A 118 -19.85 -19.03 -8.04
CA ASN A 118 -19.46 -19.08 -6.62
C ASN A 118 -17.96 -18.85 -6.43
N TYR A 119 -17.47 -17.70 -6.87
CA TYR A 119 -16.10 -17.23 -6.83
C TYR A 119 -16.09 -15.91 -6.05
N HIS A 120 -15.28 -15.88 -5.01
CA HIS A 120 -15.13 -14.75 -4.12
C HIS A 120 -13.65 -14.51 -3.90
N SER A 121 -13.27 -13.24 -3.79
CA SER A 121 -11.89 -12.86 -3.49
C SER A 121 -11.81 -11.66 -2.58
N ARG A 122 -10.70 -11.52 -1.85
CA ARG A 122 -10.39 -10.33 -1.05
C ARG A 122 -9.37 -9.47 -1.79
N ILE A 123 -9.88 -8.46 -2.51
CA ILE A 123 -9.11 -7.56 -3.38
C ILE A 123 -9.19 -6.10 -2.94
N ASP A 124 -10.13 -5.77 -2.05
CA ASP A 124 -10.21 -4.48 -1.37
C ASP A 124 -9.33 -4.55 -0.13
N LEU A 125 -8.21 -3.83 -0.15
CA LEU A 125 -7.15 -3.94 0.84
C LEU A 125 -6.86 -2.59 1.49
N VAL A 126 -6.22 -2.62 2.66
CA VAL A 126 -5.66 -1.43 3.27
C VAL A 126 -4.27 -1.69 3.81
N PHE A 127 -3.32 -0.93 3.30
CA PHE A 127 -1.94 -0.87 3.75
C PHE A 127 -1.73 0.38 4.58
N GLY A 128 -0.93 0.28 5.64
CA GLY A 128 -0.57 1.47 6.41
C GLY A 128 0.76 1.31 7.12
N SER A 129 1.29 2.44 7.58
CA SER A 129 2.53 2.44 8.35
C SER A 129 2.35 1.74 9.69
N ASP A 130 3.45 1.38 10.33
CA ASP A 130 3.41 0.71 11.64
C ASP A 130 2.68 1.56 12.72
N ILE A 131 2.71 2.89 12.59
CA ILE A 131 1.94 3.79 13.47
C ILE A 131 0.45 3.63 13.24
N ILE A 132 -0.02 3.63 11.97
CA ILE A 132 -1.43 3.38 11.66
C ILE A 132 -1.87 2.03 12.23
N TYR A 133 -1.08 0.98 12.04
CA TYR A 133 -1.38 -0.35 12.57
C TYR A 133 -1.52 -0.36 14.10
N LYS A 134 -0.60 0.29 14.83
CA LYS A 134 -0.63 0.41 16.29
C LYS A 134 -1.87 1.18 16.77
N ASN A 135 -2.27 2.20 16.02
CA ASN A 135 -3.40 3.06 16.31
C ASN A 135 -4.74 2.54 15.78
N THR A 136 -4.76 1.41 15.07
CA THR A 136 -5.99 0.78 14.55
C THR A 136 -6.78 0.15 15.69
N HIS A 137 -7.99 0.67 15.90
CA HIS A 137 -8.99 0.17 16.84
C HIS A 137 -9.78 -0.99 16.25
N ASP A 138 -10.33 -0.82 15.04
CA ASP A 138 -11.21 -1.80 14.40
C ASP A 138 -10.92 -1.88 12.90
N ILE A 139 -11.10 -3.07 12.33
CA ILE A 139 -11.03 -3.29 10.89
C ILE A 139 -11.95 -4.45 10.49
N ARG A 140 -12.85 -4.20 9.54
CA ARG A 140 -13.87 -5.17 9.13
C ARG A 140 -14.37 -4.91 7.71
N TYR A 141 -14.80 -5.99 7.05
CA TYR A 141 -15.58 -5.91 5.82
C TYR A 141 -17.08 -5.85 6.17
N VAL A 142 -17.82 -5.05 5.41
CA VAL A 142 -19.25 -4.81 5.61
C VAL A 142 -19.97 -5.00 4.28
N PRO A 143 -20.96 -5.90 4.18
CA PRO A 143 -21.72 -6.09 2.96
C PRO A 143 -22.42 -4.83 2.47
N VAL A 144 -22.35 -4.57 1.17
CA VAL A 144 -22.98 -3.42 0.51
C VAL A 144 -23.96 -3.93 -0.55
N GLY A 145 -25.26 -3.79 -0.31
CA GLY A 145 -26.29 -4.38 -1.17
C GLY A 145 -26.40 -3.83 -2.60
N ILE A 146 -25.71 -2.74 -2.91
CA ILE A 146 -25.71 -2.08 -4.23
C ILE A 146 -24.42 -2.33 -5.02
N SER A 147 -23.53 -3.15 -4.50
CA SER A 147 -22.19 -3.41 -5.04
C SER A 147 -21.93 -4.91 -5.01
N ASP A 148 -21.15 -5.39 -5.97
CA ASP A 148 -20.52 -6.72 -5.91
C ASP A 148 -19.30 -6.73 -4.98
N HIS A 149 -18.94 -5.56 -4.42
CA HIS A 149 -17.93 -5.40 -3.38
C HIS A 149 -18.52 -5.05 -1.99
N ASP A 150 -18.05 -5.75 -0.96
CA ASP A 150 -18.15 -5.37 0.44
C ASP A 150 -17.20 -4.21 0.77
N ALA A 151 -17.64 -3.28 1.62
CA ALA A 151 -16.83 -2.15 2.05
C ALA A 151 -15.82 -2.57 3.13
N LEU A 152 -14.54 -2.23 2.95
CA LEU A 152 -13.52 -2.33 4.01
C LEU A 152 -13.55 -1.07 4.88
N VAL A 153 -13.90 -1.23 6.15
CA VAL A 153 -13.95 -0.16 7.14
C VAL A 153 -12.76 -0.27 8.09
N LEU A 154 -11.96 0.79 8.18
CA LEU A 154 -10.83 0.95 9.10
C LEU A 154 -11.13 2.07 10.09
N SER A 155 -11.05 1.78 11.39
CA SER A 155 -11.18 2.77 12.46
C SER A 155 -9.84 2.94 13.18
N ILE A 156 -9.34 4.18 13.25
CA ILE A 156 -8.06 4.51 13.87
C ILE A 156 -8.22 5.58 14.95
N ASN A 157 -7.44 5.47 16.02
CA ASN A 157 -7.32 6.48 17.06
C ASN A 157 -6.14 7.40 16.75
N ILE A 158 -6.42 8.67 16.46
CA ILE A 158 -5.38 9.67 16.20
C ILE A 158 -5.14 10.44 17.50
N PRO A 159 -4.05 10.17 18.25
CA PRO A 159 -3.80 10.86 19.51
C PRO A 159 -3.44 12.34 19.26
N PRO A 160 -3.72 13.24 20.21
CA PRO A 160 -3.20 14.60 20.17
C PRO A 160 -1.67 14.60 20.11
N LEU A 161 -1.09 15.48 19.30
CA LEU A 161 0.34 15.80 19.44
C LEU A 161 0.57 16.41 20.82
N THR A 162 1.25 15.67 21.69
CA THR A 162 1.81 16.19 22.96
C THR A 162 3.28 16.51 22.77
N ASP A 163 3.83 17.45 23.54
CA ASP A 163 5.26 17.81 23.52
C ASP A 163 6.21 16.61 23.65
N LYS A 164 5.79 15.55 24.36
CA LYS A 164 6.54 14.29 24.49
C LYS A 164 6.68 13.51 23.18
N ASN A 165 5.72 13.63 22.27
CA ASN A 165 5.71 13.01 20.93
C ASN A 165 6.35 13.91 19.87
N MET A 166 6.70 15.15 20.23
CA MET A 166 7.42 16.11 19.40
C MET A 166 8.91 15.75 19.36
N HIS A 167 9.24 14.49 19.09
CA HIS A 167 10.64 14.12 18.89
C HIS A 167 11.20 14.92 17.73
N ARG A 168 12.32 15.63 17.99
CA ARG A 168 13.09 16.42 17.04
C ARG A 168 13.13 15.69 15.71
N ARG A 169 12.53 16.29 14.66
CA ARG A 169 12.66 15.83 13.29
C ARG A 169 14.15 15.58 13.05
N TRP A 170 14.55 14.32 12.85
CA TRP A 170 15.87 14.07 12.30
C TRP A 170 15.82 14.61 10.87
N ILE A 171 16.46 15.75 10.67
CA ILE A 171 16.65 16.33 9.35
C ILE A 171 18.00 15.84 8.89
N CYS A 172 18.03 15.05 7.82
CA CYS A 172 19.28 14.71 7.16
C CYS A 172 20.00 16.02 6.83
N ASN A 173 21.23 16.20 7.30
CA ASN A 173 22.02 17.36 6.93
C ASN A 173 22.25 17.29 5.40
N PRO A 174 21.67 18.19 4.59
CA PRO A 174 21.74 18.10 3.14
C PRO A 174 23.18 18.22 2.62
N ASN A 175 24.09 18.76 3.42
CA ASN A 175 25.51 18.82 3.08
C ASN A 175 26.19 17.44 3.10
N VAL A 176 25.61 16.42 3.76
CA VAL A 176 26.11 15.04 3.68
C VAL A 176 26.06 14.53 2.23
N ILE A 177 24.99 14.88 1.50
CA ILE A 177 24.79 14.49 0.10
C ILE A 177 25.83 15.18 -0.81
N LYS A 178 26.31 16.36 -0.43
CA LYS A 178 27.34 17.10 -1.19
C LYS A 178 28.76 16.58 -0.98
N ARG A 179 29.00 15.71 0.02
CA ARG A 179 30.34 15.18 0.29
C ARG A 179 30.72 14.17 -0.80
N LYS A 180 31.83 14.42 -1.49
CA LYS A 180 32.35 13.55 -2.56
C LYS A 180 32.46 12.09 -2.12
N SER A 181 32.99 11.85 -0.92
CA SER A 181 33.13 10.51 -0.34
C SER A 181 31.79 9.80 -0.07
N PHE A 182 30.73 10.55 0.22
CA PHE A 182 29.38 10.00 0.35
C PHE A 182 28.81 9.65 -1.02
N LEU A 183 28.91 10.56 -2.00
CA LEU A 183 28.44 10.32 -3.37
C LEU A 183 29.12 9.11 -4.01
N GLU A 184 30.44 8.99 -3.88
CA GLU A 184 31.20 7.85 -4.38
C GLU A 184 30.72 6.52 -3.76
N LYS A 185 30.52 6.49 -2.44
CA LYS A 185 29.96 5.31 -1.74
C LYS A 185 28.52 5.04 -2.15
N PHE A 186 27.69 6.07 -2.27
CA PHE A 186 26.30 5.96 -2.66
C PHE A 186 26.21 5.39 -4.08
N HIS A 187 26.88 5.98 -5.07
CA HIS A 187 26.93 5.46 -6.43
C HIS A 187 27.45 4.03 -6.49
N ARG A 188 28.48 3.68 -5.71
CA ARG A 188 28.98 2.31 -5.64
C ARG A 188 27.90 1.34 -5.15
N VAL A 189 27.23 1.65 -4.03
CA VAL A 189 26.17 0.80 -3.47
C VAL A 189 24.96 0.75 -4.40
N TRP A 190 24.57 1.89 -4.96
CA TRP A 190 23.44 2.01 -5.87
C TRP A 190 23.64 1.20 -7.15
N ASN A 191 24.85 1.27 -7.75
CA ASN A 191 25.20 0.47 -8.92
C ASN A 191 25.23 -1.04 -8.60
N ILE A 192 25.67 -1.44 -7.40
CA ILE A 192 25.56 -2.84 -6.96
C ILE A 192 24.09 -3.23 -6.92
N ILE A 193 23.22 -2.43 -6.29
CA ILE A 193 21.80 -2.73 -6.17
C ILE A 193 21.14 -2.86 -7.55
N ILE A 194 21.38 -1.93 -8.48
CA ILE A 194 20.83 -1.98 -9.83
C ILE A 194 21.32 -3.22 -10.57
N ASN A 195 22.63 -3.46 -10.62
CA ASN A 195 23.18 -4.59 -11.37
C ASN A 195 22.78 -5.95 -10.77
N THR A 196 22.56 -6.02 -9.46
CA THR A 196 22.08 -7.26 -8.81
C THR A 196 20.58 -7.47 -9.02
N ALA A 197 19.82 -6.40 -9.21
CA ALA A 197 18.40 -6.48 -9.58
C ALA A 197 18.23 -6.95 -11.04
N ASP A 198 19.08 -6.48 -11.96
CA ASP A 198 19.04 -6.89 -13.37
C ASP A 198 19.42 -8.36 -13.58
N LEU A 199 20.39 -8.90 -12.82
CA LEU A 199 20.80 -10.31 -12.88
C LEU A 199 19.71 -11.31 -12.42
N ASN A 200 18.70 -10.85 -11.66
CA ASN A 200 17.58 -11.68 -11.22
C ASN A 200 16.36 -11.62 -12.17
N THR A 201 16.46 -10.92 -13.30
CA THR A 201 15.38 -10.79 -14.30
C THR A 201 15.63 -11.57 -15.59
N THR A 202 16.74 -12.30 -15.68
CA THR A 202 17.06 -13.21 -16.80
C THR A 202 17.02 -14.67 -16.34
N GLU A 203 15.81 -15.20 -16.10
CA GLU A 203 15.44 -16.62 -16.30
C GLU A 203 13.97 -16.70 -16.74
#